data_AF-A0A453H2C4-F1
#
_entry.id   AF-A0A453H2C4-F1
#
_cell.length_a   1.000
_cell.length_b   1.000
_cell.length_c   1.000
_cell.angle_alpha   90.00
_cell.angle_beta   90.00
_cell.angle_gamma   90.00
#
_symmetry.space_group_name_H-M   'P 1'
#
loop_
_entity.id
_entity.type
_entity.pdbx_description
1 polymer ?
#
loop_
_entity_poly.entity_id
_entity_poly.type
_entity_poly.pdbx_seq_one_letter_code
_entity_poly.pdbx_strand_id
1 'polypeptide(L)'
;MDKDDRESLASVRVEGCGALHSAAGSGDMAICKYLVEQLGFDVDSVASSGSTPLSFAVAHGEMTAAWYFLDKGANPNTKSSSTGTTPLHEAVATGCDEIAQLLLSKGANVEAPSPHGTPLVAAAAHGKFNAMKILLEHHADPNKVSWDFGTPLTTALYATPDRMNESTCLECVKLLVKAGADVNCTIPETPLAIATNNGLTTCFKYLLEVGANINVPANQVKKSDSDSKAPLKSSGAKAVRGKNYVAASKLCSEVYCCAIIFNGPLTEQAVGRELLFPYC
;
A
#
# COMPACT_ATOMS: atom_id res chain seq x y z
N MET A 1 -39.85 -8.16 9.27
CA MET A 1 -39.22 -7.18 8.37
C MET A 1 -39.36 -7.68 6.96
N ASP A 2 -40.16 -6.97 6.17
CA ASP A 2 -40.42 -7.30 4.78
C ASP A 2 -39.19 -6.98 3.90
N LYS A 3 -39.29 -7.23 2.59
CA LYS A 3 -38.17 -7.05 1.66
C LYS A 3 -37.82 -5.57 1.48
N ASP A 4 -38.83 -4.70 1.47
CA ASP A 4 -38.66 -3.26 1.24
C ASP A 4 -38.00 -2.59 2.44
N ASP A 5 -38.35 -3.00 3.67
CA ASP A 5 -37.68 -2.56 4.90
C ASP A 5 -36.19 -2.97 4.92
N ARG A 6 -35.88 -4.19 4.45
CA ARG A 6 -34.49 -4.69 4.37
C ARG A 6 -33.67 -3.91 3.37
N GLU A 7 -34.20 -3.67 2.17
CA GLU A 7 -33.53 -2.87 1.14
C GLU A 7 -33.35 -1.42 1.60
N SER A 8 -34.36 -0.86 2.28
CA SER A 8 -34.28 0.48 2.89
C SER A 8 -33.15 0.56 3.92
N LEU A 9 -33.08 -0.37 4.88
CA LEU A 9 -32.00 -0.43 5.87
C LEU A 9 -30.63 -0.69 5.24
N ALA A 10 -30.57 -1.56 4.22
CA ALA A 10 -29.35 -1.83 3.47
C ALA A 10 -28.89 -0.63 2.64
N SER A 11 -29.77 0.32 2.35
CA SER A 11 -29.45 1.59 1.67
C SER A 11 -29.02 2.70 2.63
N VAL A 12 -29.33 2.58 3.93
CA VAL A 12 -28.88 3.56 4.93
C VAL A 12 -27.35 3.55 4.99
N ARG A 13 -26.76 4.71 4.78
CA ARG A 13 -25.33 4.97 4.94
C ARG A 13 -25.15 5.96 6.08
N VAL A 14 -24.44 5.56 7.13
CA VAL A 14 -23.97 6.47 8.17
C VAL A 14 -22.58 6.92 7.74
N GLU A 15 -22.39 8.22 7.50
CA GLU A 15 -21.10 8.79 7.05
C GLU A 15 -20.55 8.15 5.75
N GLY A 16 -21.44 7.69 4.86
CA GLY A 16 -21.05 7.00 3.61
C GLY A 16 -20.72 5.52 3.77
N CYS A 17 -20.73 4.99 5.00
CA CYS A 17 -20.52 3.58 5.32
C CYS A 17 -21.84 2.89 5.68
N GLY A 18 -22.08 1.67 5.20
CA GLY A 18 -23.26 0.89 5.61
C GLY A 18 -23.05 0.23 6.98
N ALA A 19 -24.12 -0.14 7.69
CA ALA A 19 -24.04 -0.76 9.02
C ALA A 19 -23.12 -2.01 9.07
N LEU A 20 -23.08 -2.80 7.99
CA LEU A 20 -22.20 -3.97 7.90
C LEU A 20 -20.71 -3.60 7.86
N HIS A 21 -20.36 -2.43 7.29
CA HIS A 21 -18.98 -1.95 7.22
C HIS A 21 -18.49 -1.53 8.61
N SER A 22 -19.31 -0.77 9.33
CA SER A 22 -19.00 -0.34 10.70
C SER A 22 -18.87 -1.54 11.63
N ALA A 23 -19.79 -2.51 11.56
CA ALA A 23 -19.72 -3.73 12.35
C ALA A 23 -18.48 -4.59 12.02
N ALA A 24 -18.08 -4.63 10.75
CA ALA A 24 -16.87 -5.34 10.32
C ALA A 24 -15.60 -4.69 10.87
N GLY A 25 -15.50 -3.36 10.78
CA GLY A 25 -14.34 -2.60 11.29
C GLY A 25 -14.25 -2.61 12.82
N SER A 26 -15.37 -2.75 13.54
CA SER A 26 -15.38 -2.87 15.00
C SER A 26 -15.31 -4.31 15.52
N GLY A 27 -15.23 -5.30 14.63
CA GLY A 27 -15.21 -6.71 15.01
C GLY A 27 -16.50 -7.22 15.66
N ASP A 28 -17.63 -6.52 15.53
CA ASP A 28 -18.90 -6.92 16.16
C ASP A 28 -19.53 -8.08 15.37
N MET A 29 -19.10 -9.28 15.73
CA MET A 29 -19.54 -10.51 15.07
C MET A 29 -21.01 -10.82 15.26
N ALA A 30 -21.64 -10.35 16.34
CA ALA A 30 -23.07 -10.56 16.57
C ALA A 30 -23.87 -9.76 15.53
N ILE A 31 -23.50 -8.49 15.34
CA ILE A 31 -24.11 -7.63 14.32
C ILE A 31 -23.78 -8.13 12.91
N CYS A 32 -22.52 -8.46 12.61
CA CYS A 32 -22.14 -8.96 11.29
C CYS A 32 -22.98 -10.18 10.88
N LYS A 33 -23.09 -11.17 11.77
CA LYS A 33 -23.88 -12.38 11.51
C LYS A 33 -25.37 -12.08 11.36
N TYR A 34 -25.92 -11.21 12.20
CA TYR A 34 -27.32 -10.83 12.10
C TYR A 34 -27.64 -10.15 10.76
N LEU A 35 -26.82 -9.18 10.34
CA LEU A 35 -27.00 -8.47 9.07
C LEU A 35 -26.89 -9.40 7.85
N VAL A 36 -25.89 -10.28 7.82
CA VAL A 36 -25.67 -11.18 6.67
C VAL A 36 -26.69 -12.32 6.65
N GLU A 37 -26.88 -13.03 7.78
CA GLU A 37 -27.64 -14.29 7.80
C GLU A 37 -29.14 -14.08 7.99
N GLN A 38 -29.55 -13.08 8.77
CA GLN A 38 -30.97 -12.83 9.05
C GLN A 38 -31.55 -11.80 8.10
N LEU A 39 -30.80 -10.74 7.81
CA LEU A 39 -31.28 -9.66 6.94
C LEU A 39 -30.90 -9.84 5.47
N GLY A 40 -29.93 -10.69 5.17
CA GLY A 40 -29.51 -10.99 3.79
C GLY A 40 -28.66 -9.89 3.16
N PHE A 41 -27.88 -9.16 3.96
CA PHE A 41 -26.96 -8.17 3.43
C PHE A 41 -25.89 -8.84 2.58
N ASP A 42 -25.56 -8.21 1.45
CA ASP A 42 -24.47 -8.63 0.58
C ASP A 42 -23.11 -8.39 1.27
N VAL A 43 -22.31 -9.45 1.36
CA VAL A 43 -20.97 -9.43 1.97
C VAL A 43 -19.96 -8.63 1.16
N ASP A 44 -20.21 -8.43 -0.13
CA ASP A 44 -19.42 -7.58 -1.04
C ASP A 44 -20.06 -6.22 -1.28
N SER A 45 -21.07 -5.84 -0.48
CA SER A 45 -21.63 -4.49 -0.53
C SER A 45 -20.52 -3.43 -0.37
N VAL A 46 -20.63 -2.33 -1.12
CA VAL A 46 -19.60 -1.27 -1.11
C VAL A 46 -20.09 -0.01 -0.40
N ALA A 47 -19.20 0.59 0.38
CA ALA A 47 -19.34 1.93 0.92
C ALA A 47 -19.18 2.99 -0.20
N SER A 48 -19.41 4.27 0.11
CA SER A 48 -19.19 5.37 -0.82
C SER A 48 -17.74 5.48 -1.31
N SER A 49 -16.76 5.01 -0.52
CA SER A 49 -15.35 4.90 -0.90
C SER A 49 -15.06 3.75 -1.88
N GLY A 50 -16.01 2.85 -2.11
CA GLY A 50 -15.79 1.59 -2.82
C GLY A 50 -15.17 0.48 -1.97
N SER A 51 -14.97 0.70 -0.67
CA SER A 51 -14.46 -0.32 0.26
C SER A 51 -15.57 -1.31 0.65
N THR A 52 -15.20 -2.57 0.88
CA THR A 52 -16.12 -3.64 1.32
C THR A 52 -16.07 -3.86 2.83
N PRO A 53 -17.03 -4.58 3.45
CA PRO A 53 -16.93 -5.03 4.84
C PRO A 53 -15.63 -5.76 5.14
N LEU A 54 -15.17 -6.62 4.22
CA LEU A 54 -13.87 -7.28 4.34
C LEU A 54 -12.72 -6.27 4.44
N SER A 55 -12.72 -5.24 3.59
CA SER A 55 -11.68 -4.18 3.61
C SER A 55 -11.67 -3.46 4.97
N PHE A 56 -12.85 -3.14 5.52
CA PHE A 56 -12.95 -2.54 6.85
C PHE A 56 -12.40 -3.44 7.96
N ALA A 57 -12.74 -4.73 7.96
CA ALA A 57 -12.19 -5.69 8.92
C ALA A 57 -10.67 -5.78 8.81
N VAL A 58 -10.14 -5.83 7.59
CA VAL A 58 -8.69 -5.91 7.33
C VAL A 58 -7.96 -4.65 7.78
N ALA A 59 -8.49 -3.46 7.45
CA ALA A 59 -7.90 -2.18 7.83
C ALA A 59 -7.82 -1.98 9.36
N HIS A 60 -8.74 -2.59 10.11
CA HIS A 60 -8.78 -2.53 11.58
C HIS A 60 -8.13 -3.75 12.26
N GLY A 61 -7.61 -4.72 11.49
CA GLY A 61 -6.96 -5.91 12.06
C GLY A 61 -7.94 -6.94 12.65
N GLU A 62 -9.23 -6.87 12.30
CA GLU A 62 -10.28 -7.72 12.83
C GLU A 62 -10.28 -9.12 12.19
N MET A 63 -9.38 -9.98 12.66
CA MET A 63 -9.16 -11.33 12.13
C MET A 63 -10.45 -12.16 12.04
N THR A 64 -11.26 -12.19 13.12
CA THR A 64 -12.48 -13.01 13.17
C THR A 64 -13.50 -12.56 12.13
N ALA A 65 -13.63 -11.23 11.94
CA ALA A 65 -14.51 -10.65 10.94
C ALA A 65 -13.99 -10.94 9.52
N ALA A 66 -12.69 -10.74 9.27
CA ALA A 66 -12.06 -11.05 7.99
C ALA A 66 -12.27 -12.53 7.59
N TRP A 67 -12.06 -13.45 8.52
CA TRP A 67 -12.33 -14.88 8.32
C TRP A 67 -13.79 -15.14 7.98
N TYR A 68 -14.72 -14.54 8.72
CA TYR A 68 -16.15 -14.71 8.49
C TYR A 68 -16.58 -14.25 7.10
N PHE A 69 -16.15 -13.06 6.66
CA PHE A 69 -16.52 -12.55 5.34
C PHE A 69 -15.96 -13.43 4.22
N LEU A 70 -14.71 -13.87 4.34
CA LEU A 70 -14.10 -14.79 3.37
C LEU A 70 -14.78 -16.17 3.36
N ASP A 71 -15.25 -16.66 4.50
CA ASP A 71 -16.03 -17.90 4.60
C ASP A 71 -17.41 -17.78 3.96
N LYS A 72 -18.03 -16.59 4.04
CA LYS A 72 -19.27 -16.26 3.35
C LYS A 72 -19.11 -15.92 1.86
N GLY A 73 -17.89 -16.02 1.33
CA GLY A 73 -17.62 -15.85 -0.10
C GLY A 73 -17.32 -14.43 -0.56
N ALA A 74 -16.99 -13.51 0.37
CA ALA A 74 -16.52 -12.17 -0.01
C ALA A 74 -15.28 -12.26 -0.91
N ASN A 75 -15.23 -11.43 -1.95
CA ASN A 75 -14.13 -11.43 -2.90
C ASN A 75 -12.86 -10.79 -2.30
N PRO A 76 -11.75 -11.55 -2.10
CA PRO A 76 -10.52 -11.03 -1.52
C PRO A 76 -9.76 -10.05 -2.42
N ASN A 77 -10.20 -9.87 -3.67
CA ASN A 77 -9.55 -9.06 -4.70
C ASN A 77 -10.30 -7.77 -5.03
N THR A 78 -11.42 -7.48 -4.35
CA THR A 78 -12.17 -6.24 -4.58
C THR A 78 -11.27 -5.04 -4.31
N LYS A 79 -11.26 -4.09 -5.23
CA LYS A 79 -10.46 -2.86 -5.09
C LYS A 79 -11.31 -1.75 -4.53
N SER A 80 -10.75 -1.03 -3.56
CA SER A 80 -11.30 0.26 -3.14
C SER A 80 -11.30 1.24 -4.32
N SER A 81 -12.43 1.90 -4.57
CA SER A 81 -12.56 2.90 -5.63
C SER A 81 -11.76 4.17 -5.33
N SER A 82 -11.51 4.46 -4.05
CA SER A 82 -10.77 5.67 -3.64
C SER A 82 -9.26 5.52 -3.76
N THR A 83 -8.72 4.35 -3.42
CA THR A 83 -7.26 4.09 -3.34
C THR A 83 -6.75 3.14 -4.43
N GLY A 84 -7.63 2.36 -5.05
CA GLY A 84 -7.24 1.30 -5.98
C GLY A 84 -6.51 0.12 -5.33
N THR A 85 -6.55 0.01 -4.00
CA THR A 85 -5.92 -1.06 -3.20
C THR A 85 -6.87 -2.24 -3.01
N THR A 86 -6.31 -3.44 -2.86
CA THR A 86 -7.05 -4.66 -2.45
C THR A 86 -6.91 -4.89 -0.94
N PRO A 87 -7.75 -5.73 -0.32
CA PRO A 87 -7.55 -6.16 1.07
C PRO A 87 -6.13 -6.64 1.37
N LEU A 88 -5.46 -7.32 0.43
CA LEU A 88 -4.08 -7.76 0.63
C LEU A 88 -3.09 -6.58 0.75
N HIS A 89 -3.30 -5.48 0.01
CA HIS A 89 -2.50 -4.26 0.17
C HIS A 89 -2.72 -3.61 1.54
N GLU A 90 -3.95 -3.62 2.03
CA GLU A 90 -4.30 -3.06 3.34
C GLU A 90 -3.66 -3.87 4.47
N ALA A 91 -3.78 -5.21 4.44
CA ALA A 91 -3.19 -6.10 5.43
C ALA A 91 -1.66 -5.94 5.54
N VAL A 92 -0.96 -5.83 4.40
CA VAL A 92 0.50 -5.67 4.41
C VAL A 92 0.92 -4.28 4.89
N ALA A 93 0.15 -3.24 4.58
CA ALA A 93 0.45 -1.87 5.01
C ALA A 93 0.24 -1.68 6.52
N THR A 94 -0.82 -2.27 7.08
CA THR A 94 -1.06 -2.28 8.53
C THR A 94 -0.09 -3.21 9.27
N GLY A 95 0.41 -4.25 8.60
CA GLY A 95 1.28 -5.26 9.19
C GLY A 95 0.51 -6.38 9.89
N CYS A 96 -0.73 -6.62 9.48
CA CYS A 96 -1.55 -7.74 9.92
C CYS A 96 -1.15 -9.01 9.17
N ASP A 97 0.00 -9.58 9.54
CA ASP A 97 0.64 -10.74 8.88
C ASP A 97 -0.30 -11.95 8.79
N GLU A 98 -1.07 -12.23 9.84
CA GLU A 98 -2.01 -13.35 9.86
C GLU A 98 -3.17 -13.13 8.88
N ILE A 99 -3.67 -11.89 8.76
CA ILE A 99 -4.73 -11.54 7.80
C ILE A 99 -4.20 -11.64 6.38
N ALA A 100 -2.95 -11.24 6.13
CA ALA A 100 -2.33 -11.40 4.82
C ALA A 100 -2.24 -12.89 4.42
N GLN A 101 -1.83 -13.78 5.34
CA GLN A 101 -1.83 -15.23 5.11
C GLN A 101 -3.23 -15.77 4.82
N LEU A 102 -4.23 -15.33 5.60
CA LEU A 102 -5.62 -15.72 5.40
C LEU A 102 -6.12 -15.31 4.01
N LEU A 103 -5.88 -14.06 3.60
CA LEU A 103 -6.27 -13.55 2.29
C LEU A 103 -5.63 -14.35 1.15
N LEU A 104 -4.33 -14.62 1.23
CA LEU A 104 -3.61 -15.44 0.26
C LEU A 104 -4.17 -16.87 0.20
N SER A 105 -4.46 -17.49 1.35
CA SER A 105 -5.08 -18.82 1.42
C SER A 105 -6.49 -18.88 0.81
N LYS A 106 -7.18 -17.72 0.74
CA LYS A 106 -8.52 -17.56 0.16
C LYS A 106 -8.50 -17.03 -1.28
N GLY A 107 -7.34 -16.99 -1.93
CA GLY A 107 -7.21 -16.64 -3.35
C GLY A 107 -7.01 -15.15 -3.63
N ALA A 108 -6.51 -14.37 -2.66
CA ALA A 108 -6.00 -13.05 -2.96
C ALA A 108 -4.84 -13.11 -3.97
N ASN A 109 -4.87 -12.23 -4.95
CA ASN A 109 -3.84 -12.12 -5.97
C ASN A 109 -2.58 -11.46 -5.35
N VAL A 110 -1.54 -12.26 -5.16
CA VAL A 110 -0.23 -11.83 -4.63
C VAL A 110 0.42 -10.74 -5.50
N GLU A 111 0.08 -10.69 -6.78
CA GLU A 111 0.55 -9.72 -7.78
C GLU A 111 -0.50 -8.65 -8.11
N ALA A 112 -1.48 -8.43 -7.24
CA ALA A 112 -2.54 -7.44 -7.46
C ALA A 112 -1.92 -6.06 -7.75
N PRO A 113 -2.26 -5.40 -8.88
CA PRO A 113 -1.71 -4.08 -9.17
C PRO A 113 -2.52 -3.01 -8.41
N SER A 114 -1.84 -2.07 -7.77
CA SER A 114 -2.43 -0.84 -7.24
C SER A 114 -1.64 0.39 -7.71
N PRO A 115 -2.17 1.61 -7.51
CA PRO A 115 -1.38 2.83 -7.66
C PRO A 115 -0.11 2.88 -6.80
N HIS A 116 0.03 1.98 -5.82
CA HIS A 116 1.19 1.86 -4.93
C HIS A 116 2.12 0.68 -5.28
N GLY A 117 1.92 0.05 -6.44
CA GLY A 117 2.63 -1.16 -6.84
C GLY A 117 1.91 -2.44 -6.42
N THR A 118 2.66 -3.55 -6.40
CA THR A 118 2.16 -4.83 -5.89
C THR A 118 2.18 -4.85 -4.35
N PRO A 119 1.50 -5.82 -3.70
CA PRO A 119 1.62 -6.00 -2.25
C PRO A 119 3.06 -6.10 -1.75
N LEU A 120 3.96 -6.71 -2.53
CA LEU A 120 5.39 -6.81 -2.15
C LEU A 120 6.10 -5.46 -2.20
N VAL A 121 5.80 -4.64 -3.22
CA VAL A 121 6.31 -3.26 -3.30
C VAL A 121 5.77 -2.42 -2.14
N ALA A 122 4.48 -2.54 -1.80
CA ALA A 122 3.89 -1.86 -0.66
C ALA A 122 4.55 -2.30 0.67
N ALA A 123 4.73 -3.60 0.89
CA ALA A 123 5.41 -4.11 2.09
C ALA A 123 6.86 -3.60 2.19
N ALA A 124 7.60 -3.57 1.07
CA ALA A 124 8.94 -3.02 0.99
C ALA A 124 8.99 -1.51 1.23
N ALA A 125 7.99 -0.74 0.79
CA ALA A 125 7.91 0.70 1.06
C ALA A 125 7.68 1.03 2.55
N HIS A 126 7.09 0.10 3.31
CA HIS A 126 6.77 0.27 4.74
C HIS A 126 7.70 -0.54 5.68
N GLY A 127 8.69 -1.25 5.14
CA GLY A 127 9.64 -2.04 5.93
C GLY A 127 8.99 -3.22 6.66
N LYS A 128 7.90 -3.76 6.11
CA LYS A 128 7.09 -4.82 6.72
C LYS A 128 7.72 -6.17 6.41
N PHE A 129 8.84 -6.47 7.09
CA PHE A 129 9.67 -7.65 6.83
C PHE A 129 8.89 -8.97 6.81
N ASN A 130 8.02 -9.20 7.80
CA ASN A 130 7.21 -10.43 7.87
C ASN A 130 6.21 -10.54 6.71
N ALA A 131 5.51 -9.46 6.40
CA ALA A 131 4.62 -9.40 5.25
C ALA A 131 5.37 -9.68 3.93
N MET A 132 6.56 -9.10 3.74
CA MET A 132 7.40 -9.41 2.57
C MET A 132 7.75 -10.90 2.52
N LYS A 133 8.12 -11.50 3.64
CA LYS A 133 8.45 -12.92 3.73
C LYS A 133 7.25 -13.79 3.32
N ILE A 134 6.06 -13.51 3.86
CA ILE A 134 4.82 -14.20 3.52
C ILE A 134 4.53 -14.08 2.01
N LEU A 135 4.61 -12.88 1.45
CA LEU A 135 4.35 -12.66 0.02
C LEU A 135 5.33 -13.44 -0.88
N LEU A 136 6.62 -13.47 -0.51
CA LEU A 136 7.63 -14.22 -1.24
C LEU A 136 7.43 -15.75 -1.12
N GLU A 137 7.01 -16.24 0.04
CA GLU A 137 6.61 -17.64 0.24
C GLU A 137 5.39 -18.02 -0.63
N HIS A 138 4.53 -17.05 -0.93
CA HIS A 138 3.41 -17.16 -1.86
C HIS A 138 3.75 -16.75 -3.31
N HIS A 139 5.04 -16.80 -3.69
CA HIS A 139 5.52 -16.59 -5.06
C HIS A 139 5.32 -15.18 -5.63
N ALA A 140 5.31 -14.14 -4.79
CA ALA A 140 5.47 -12.77 -5.27
C ALA A 140 6.77 -12.62 -6.06
N ASP A 141 6.73 -11.89 -7.18
CA ASP A 141 7.92 -11.65 -8.01
C ASP A 141 8.79 -10.55 -7.38
N PRO A 142 10.00 -10.88 -6.88
CA PRO A 142 10.89 -9.91 -6.23
C PRO A 142 11.44 -8.86 -7.20
N ASN A 143 11.25 -9.04 -8.51
CA ASN A 143 11.70 -8.14 -9.58
C ASN A 143 10.54 -7.39 -10.24
N LYS A 144 9.31 -7.54 -9.75
CA LYS A 144 8.15 -6.88 -10.36
C LYS A 144 8.33 -5.37 -10.32
N VAL A 145 8.38 -4.75 -11.49
CA VAL A 145 8.52 -3.31 -11.62
C VAL A 145 7.17 -2.63 -11.45
N SER A 146 7.08 -1.74 -10.46
CA SER A 146 6.02 -0.75 -10.35
C SER A 146 6.52 0.57 -10.91
N TRP A 147 5.82 1.15 -11.89
CA TRP A 147 6.35 2.29 -12.67
C TRP A 147 6.68 3.54 -11.85
N ASP A 148 6.03 3.72 -10.70
CA ASP A 148 6.26 4.86 -9.80
C ASP A 148 7.22 4.54 -8.64
N PHE A 149 7.47 3.25 -8.34
CA PHE A 149 8.19 2.80 -7.14
C PHE A 149 9.48 2.00 -7.43
N GLY A 150 9.68 1.54 -8.67
CA GLY A 150 10.77 0.66 -9.05
C GLY A 150 10.49 -0.81 -8.72
N THR A 151 11.54 -1.57 -8.43
CA THR A 151 11.46 -2.94 -7.88
C THR A 151 11.32 -2.89 -6.36
N PRO A 152 10.79 -3.95 -5.70
CA PRO A 152 10.76 -4.04 -4.24
C PRO A 152 12.09 -3.68 -3.56
N LEU A 153 13.22 -4.07 -4.16
CA LEU A 153 14.56 -3.80 -3.63
C LEU A 153 14.90 -2.30 -3.69
N THR A 154 14.67 -1.65 -4.83
CA THR A 154 14.87 -0.20 -4.94
C THR A 154 13.90 0.59 -4.06
N THR A 155 12.66 0.12 -3.91
CA THR A 155 11.65 0.75 -3.05
C THR A 155 12.08 0.73 -1.58
N ALA A 156 12.60 -0.40 -1.07
CA ALA A 156 13.10 -0.50 0.30
C ALA A 156 14.25 0.49 0.58
N LEU A 157 15.17 0.66 -0.38
CA LEU A 157 16.29 1.60 -0.27
C LEU A 157 15.82 3.06 -0.29
N TYR A 158 14.87 3.42 -1.15
CA TYR A 158 14.30 4.78 -1.20
C TYR A 158 13.48 5.15 0.04
N ALA A 159 12.79 4.17 0.62
CA ALA A 159 12.00 4.38 1.82
C ALA A 159 12.85 4.66 3.06
N THR A 160 14.18 4.44 3.00
CA THR A 160 15.12 4.71 4.08
C THR A 160 15.87 6.01 3.83
N PRO A 161 16.01 6.90 4.83
CA PRO A 161 15.65 6.71 6.25
C PRO A 161 14.21 7.14 6.63
N ASP A 162 13.42 7.70 5.71
CA ASP A 162 12.16 8.39 6.03
C ASP A 162 11.09 7.50 6.68
N ARG A 163 10.99 6.23 6.28
CA ARG A 163 9.93 5.28 6.71
C ARG A 163 10.43 4.12 7.55
N MET A 164 11.71 3.78 7.41
CA MET A 164 12.35 2.72 8.20
C MET A 164 13.82 3.05 8.42
N ASN A 165 14.39 2.54 9.51
CA ASN A 165 15.81 2.66 9.79
C ASN A 165 16.66 1.76 8.88
N GLU A 166 17.96 2.01 8.86
CA GLU A 166 18.89 1.28 7.99
C GLU A 166 19.00 -0.22 8.34
N SER A 167 18.88 -0.61 9.61
CA SER A 167 18.89 -2.03 10.01
C SER A 167 17.71 -2.81 9.42
N THR A 168 16.50 -2.25 9.49
CA THR A 168 15.30 -2.85 8.88
C THR A 168 15.41 -2.88 7.37
N CYS A 169 15.94 -1.81 6.76
CA CYS A 169 16.24 -1.78 5.33
C CYS A 169 17.17 -2.93 4.91
N LEU A 170 18.27 -3.13 5.66
CA LEU A 170 19.23 -4.20 5.40
C LEU A 170 18.59 -5.58 5.49
N GLU A 171 17.72 -5.82 6.47
CA GLU A 171 16.97 -7.07 6.60
C GLU A 171 16.05 -7.31 5.39
N CYS A 172 15.31 -6.28 4.96
CA CYS A 172 14.44 -6.33 3.79
C CYS A 172 15.24 -6.59 2.50
N VAL A 173 16.38 -5.92 2.31
CA VAL A 173 17.27 -6.11 1.16
C VAL A 173 17.84 -7.53 1.15
N LYS A 174 18.33 -8.04 2.29
CA LYS A 174 18.81 -9.42 2.42
C LYS A 174 17.73 -10.44 2.04
N LEU A 175 16.50 -10.23 2.50
CA LEU A 175 15.37 -11.09 2.18
C LEU A 175 15.08 -11.09 0.67
N LEU A 176 15.02 -9.92 0.04
CA LEU A 176 14.76 -9.77 -1.38
C LEU A 176 15.87 -10.38 -2.25
N VAL A 177 17.14 -10.15 -1.90
CA VAL A 177 18.28 -10.77 -2.59
C VAL A 177 18.22 -12.29 -2.48
N LYS A 178 17.91 -12.82 -1.28
CA LYS A 178 17.71 -14.27 -1.08
C LYS A 178 16.57 -14.82 -1.95
N ALA A 179 15.54 -14.03 -2.20
CA ALA A 179 14.42 -14.39 -3.07
C ALA A 179 14.73 -14.24 -4.57
N GLY A 180 15.90 -13.71 -4.96
CA GLY A 180 16.31 -13.54 -6.35
C GLY A 180 16.07 -12.14 -6.92
N ALA A 181 16.00 -11.11 -6.07
CA ALA A 181 15.97 -9.73 -6.54
C ALA A 181 17.27 -9.35 -7.28
N ASP A 182 17.12 -8.65 -8.41
CA ASP A 182 18.21 -8.15 -9.22
C ASP A 182 18.89 -6.96 -8.54
N VAL A 183 20.09 -7.21 -8.01
CA VAL A 183 20.93 -6.20 -7.34
C VAL A 183 21.53 -5.17 -8.31
N ASN A 184 21.43 -5.42 -9.62
CA ASN A 184 21.93 -4.58 -10.70
C ASN A 184 20.81 -3.92 -11.51
N CYS A 185 19.56 -4.00 -11.04
CA CYS A 185 18.43 -3.40 -11.74
C CYS A 185 18.67 -1.90 -11.97
N THR A 186 18.28 -1.38 -13.13
CA THR A 186 18.54 0.02 -13.52
C THR A 186 17.28 0.87 -13.51
N ILE A 187 16.22 0.41 -12.83
CA ILE A 187 14.90 1.04 -12.85
C ILE A 187 14.53 1.42 -11.41
N PRO A 188 14.39 2.71 -11.08
CA PRO A 188 14.73 3.89 -11.90
C PRO A 188 16.24 4.20 -11.97
N GLU A 189 17.01 3.75 -10.98
CA GLU A 189 18.47 3.83 -10.91
C GLU A 189 19.01 2.58 -10.19
N THR A 190 20.33 2.39 -10.14
CA THR A 190 20.86 1.17 -9.50
C THR A 190 20.69 1.16 -8.00
N PRO A 191 20.42 -0.01 -7.38
CA PRO A 191 20.40 -0.15 -5.92
C PRO A 191 21.62 0.46 -5.24
N LEU A 192 22.80 0.27 -5.83
CA LEU A 192 24.05 0.82 -5.31
C LEU A 192 24.09 2.35 -5.35
N ALA A 193 23.55 2.97 -6.40
CA ALA A 193 23.41 4.42 -6.49
C ALA A 193 22.42 4.95 -5.44
N ILE A 194 21.27 4.31 -5.26
CA ILE A 194 20.28 4.69 -4.22
C ILE A 194 20.90 4.63 -2.83
N ALA A 195 21.57 3.51 -2.50
CA ALA A 195 22.23 3.33 -1.21
C ALA A 195 23.32 4.40 -0.97
N THR A 196 24.05 4.80 -2.01
CA THR A 196 25.06 5.87 -1.94
C THR A 196 24.40 7.24 -1.71
N ASN A 197 23.37 7.56 -2.48
CA ASN A 197 22.66 8.85 -2.41
C ASN A 197 21.97 9.06 -1.06
N ASN A 198 21.46 7.98 -0.45
CA ASN A 198 20.78 7.99 0.84
C ASN A 198 21.74 7.76 2.04
N GLY A 199 23.04 7.56 1.80
CA GLY A 199 24.03 7.34 2.86
C GLY A 199 23.93 5.99 3.60
N LEU A 200 23.28 5.00 2.99
CA LEU A 200 23.01 3.67 3.57
C LEU A 200 24.26 2.78 3.53
N THR A 201 25.21 3.07 4.42
CA THR A 201 26.55 2.46 4.42
C THR A 201 26.53 0.93 4.55
N THR A 202 25.65 0.38 5.38
CA THR A 202 25.50 -1.07 5.60
C THR A 202 24.84 -1.76 4.42
N CYS A 203 23.79 -1.16 3.85
CA CYS A 203 23.15 -1.67 2.63
C CYS A 203 24.11 -1.60 1.44
N PHE A 204 24.88 -0.51 1.31
CA PHE A 204 25.90 -0.35 0.28
C PHE A 204 26.96 -1.46 0.36
N LYS A 205 27.52 -1.71 1.56
CA LYS A 205 28.50 -2.78 1.77
C LYS A 205 27.93 -4.14 1.40
N TYR A 206 26.72 -4.43 1.86
CA TYR A 206 26.06 -5.69 1.55
C TYR A 206 25.78 -5.87 0.05
N LEU A 207 25.34 -4.82 -0.65
CA LEU A 207 25.11 -4.86 -2.10
C LEU A 207 26.41 -5.20 -2.87
N LEU A 208 27.56 -4.66 -2.45
CA LEU A 208 28.86 -5.03 -3.03
C LEU A 208 29.22 -6.50 -2.76
N GLU A 209 28.98 -6.99 -1.54
CA GLU A 209 29.23 -8.38 -1.17
C GLU A 209 28.45 -9.37 -2.03
N VAL A 210 27.22 -9.02 -2.43
CA VAL A 210 26.36 -9.86 -3.28
C VAL A 210 26.51 -9.61 -4.79
N GLY A 211 27.49 -8.81 -5.19
CA GLY A 211 27.86 -8.62 -6.60
C GLY A 211 27.18 -7.46 -7.33
N ALA A 212 26.82 -6.38 -6.62
CA ALA A 212 26.39 -5.14 -7.27
C ALA A 212 27.56 -4.50 -8.06
N ASN A 213 27.30 -4.15 -9.32
CA ASN A 213 28.25 -3.58 -10.24
C ASN A 213 28.46 -2.09 -9.98
N ILE A 214 29.70 -1.71 -9.64
CA ILE A 214 30.06 -0.29 -9.42
C ILE A 214 30.08 0.55 -10.70
N ASN A 215 30.18 -0.09 -11.87
CA ASN A 215 30.36 0.57 -13.17
C ASN A 215 29.07 0.71 -13.98
N VAL A 216 27.89 0.49 -13.39
CA VAL A 216 26.64 0.78 -14.11
C VAL A 216 26.50 2.30 -14.21
N PRO A 217 26.45 2.90 -15.41
CA PRO A 217 26.27 4.34 -15.52
C PRO A 217 24.92 4.69 -14.91
N ALA A 218 24.93 5.31 -13.73
CA ALA A 218 23.76 5.98 -13.20
C ALA A 218 23.31 6.98 -14.27
N ASN A 219 22.11 6.78 -14.81
CA ASN A 219 21.51 7.78 -15.70
C ASN A 219 21.53 9.10 -14.93
N GLN A 220 22.35 10.04 -15.39
CA GLN A 220 22.60 11.28 -14.68
C GLN A 220 21.29 12.06 -14.55
N VAL A 221 20.63 11.95 -13.41
CA VAL A 221 19.63 12.92 -12.98
C VAL A 221 20.44 14.18 -12.65
N LYS A 222 20.56 15.06 -13.65
CA LYS A 222 21.06 16.41 -13.44
C LYS A 222 20.26 17.01 -12.28
N LYS A 223 20.93 17.28 -11.16
CA LYS A 223 20.44 18.24 -10.17
C LYS A 223 20.15 19.52 -10.94
N SER A 224 18.88 19.87 -11.12
CA SER A 224 18.52 21.20 -11.55
C SER A 224 18.71 22.11 -10.35
N ASP A 225 19.90 22.70 -10.25
CA ASP A 225 20.09 23.89 -9.43
C ASP A 225 19.16 24.97 -9.98
N SER A 226 18.17 25.35 -9.17
CA SER A 226 17.39 26.55 -9.36
C SER A 226 18.31 27.75 -9.18
N ASP A 227 18.57 28.49 -10.25
CA ASP A 227 18.33 29.93 -10.33
C ASP A 227 18.95 30.53 -11.60
N SER A 228 18.10 30.91 -12.57
CA SER A 228 18.08 32.25 -13.20
C SER A 228 17.34 32.26 -14.55
N LYS A 229 16.13 32.83 -14.49
CA LYS A 229 15.49 33.79 -15.42
C LYS A 229 15.69 33.67 -16.95
N ALA A 230 14.52 33.54 -17.60
CA ALA A 230 14.03 34.24 -18.82
C ALA A 230 14.16 33.49 -20.19
N PRO A 231 13.35 33.86 -21.22
CA PRO A 231 12.29 32.98 -21.73
C PRO A 231 12.40 32.70 -23.23
N LEU A 232 12.03 31.50 -23.71
CA LEU A 232 11.84 31.26 -25.14
C LEU A 232 10.60 30.40 -25.45
N LYS A 233 9.81 30.95 -26.37
CA LYS A 233 8.57 30.41 -26.94
C LYS A 233 8.83 29.28 -27.95
N SER A 234 7.79 28.45 -28.09
CA SER A 234 7.33 27.73 -29.29
C SER A 234 8.27 26.74 -29.98
N SER A 235 7.93 25.46 -29.93
CA SER A 235 7.30 24.74 -31.06
C SER A 235 7.16 23.25 -30.69
N GLY A 236 6.16 22.60 -31.27
CA GLY A 236 5.62 21.32 -30.80
C GLY A 236 6.63 20.18 -30.71
N ALA A 237 6.71 19.57 -29.53
CA ALA A 237 7.09 18.18 -29.32
C ALA A 237 6.42 17.71 -28.01
N LYS A 238 5.80 16.52 -28.04
CA LYS A 238 5.15 15.90 -26.87
C LYS A 238 6.14 15.86 -25.69
N ALA A 239 5.84 16.61 -24.64
CA ALA A 239 6.65 16.64 -23.43
C ALA A 239 6.59 15.27 -22.74
N VAL A 240 7.74 14.60 -22.69
CA VAL A 240 7.99 13.45 -21.81
C VAL A 240 7.83 13.97 -20.38
N ARG A 241 6.76 13.53 -19.71
CA ARG A 241 6.45 13.89 -18.32
C ARG A 241 7.62 13.47 -17.43
N GLY A 242 8.35 14.45 -16.90
CA GLY A 242 9.46 14.23 -15.98
C GLY A 242 8.97 13.47 -14.75
N LYS A 243 9.54 12.29 -14.53
CA LYS A 243 9.20 11.39 -13.41
C LYS A 243 10.05 11.78 -12.21
N ASN A 244 9.40 12.18 -11.11
CA ASN A 244 10.09 12.47 -9.86
C ASN A 244 9.81 11.32 -8.88
N TYR A 245 10.65 10.27 -8.95
CA TYR A 245 10.52 9.05 -8.13
C TYR A 245 10.61 9.32 -6.63
N VAL A 246 11.38 10.34 -6.23
CA VAL A 246 11.46 10.84 -4.85
C VAL A 246 10.13 11.49 -4.44
N ALA A 247 9.45 12.19 -5.36
CA ALA A 247 8.13 12.71 -5.09
C ALA A 247 7.06 11.60 -5.04
N ALA A 248 7.20 10.50 -5.81
CA ALA A 248 6.28 9.37 -5.77
C ALA A 248 6.39 8.57 -4.45
N SER A 249 7.61 8.31 -3.95
CA SER A 249 7.82 7.71 -2.62
C SER A 249 7.32 8.63 -1.49
N LYS A 250 7.42 9.95 -1.68
CA LYS A 250 6.86 10.98 -0.79
C LYS A 250 5.34 11.14 -0.93
N LEU A 251 4.73 11.00 -2.11
CA LEU A 251 3.27 11.03 -2.34
C LEU A 251 2.57 9.85 -1.68
N CYS A 252 3.26 8.70 -1.62
CA CYS A 252 2.80 7.57 -0.83
C CYS A 252 2.71 7.89 0.68
N SER A 253 3.20 9.05 1.16
CA SER A 253 3.11 9.48 2.56
C SER A 253 1.86 10.32 2.87
N GLU A 254 1.29 11.02 1.88
CA GLU A 254 0.07 11.83 2.09
C GLU A 254 -1.19 10.99 1.86
N VAL A 255 -1.20 10.13 0.84
CA VAL A 255 -2.40 9.35 0.46
C VAL A 255 -2.71 8.23 1.46
N TYR A 256 -1.68 7.55 2.00
CA TYR A 256 -1.87 6.52 3.01
C TYR A 256 -2.10 7.09 4.42
N CYS A 257 -1.47 8.21 4.80
CA CYS A 257 -1.78 8.86 6.07
C CYS A 257 -3.23 9.34 6.11
N CYS A 258 -3.77 9.89 5.02
CA CYS A 258 -5.19 10.26 4.93
C CYS A 258 -6.14 9.06 5.03
N ALA A 259 -5.78 7.89 4.47
CA ALA A 259 -6.57 6.67 4.64
C ALA A 259 -6.48 6.07 6.07
N ILE A 260 -5.42 6.39 6.82
CA ILE A 260 -5.18 5.98 8.21
C ILE A 260 -5.82 6.97 9.22
N ILE A 261 -6.38 8.12 8.79
CA ILE A 261 -7.20 9.03 9.64
C ILE A 261 -8.61 8.44 9.93
N PHE A 262 -8.69 7.12 10.12
CA PHE A 262 -9.70 6.51 10.99
C PHE A 262 -9.11 6.17 12.38
N ASN A 263 -7.83 6.48 12.63
CA ASN A 263 -7.22 6.39 13.95
C ASN A 263 -7.67 7.54 14.86
N GLY A 264 -8.79 7.31 15.55
CA GLY A 264 -9.10 7.96 16.81
C GLY A 264 -10.05 7.08 17.62
N PRO A 265 -9.64 6.57 18.81
CA PRO A 265 -10.64 6.10 19.77
C PRO A 265 -11.52 7.28 20.17
N LEU A 266 -12.83 7.04 20.23
CA LEU A 266 -13.83 7.99 20.73
C LEU A 266 -13.60 8.29 22.21
N THR A 267 -12.66 9.18 22.56
CA THR A 267 -12.64 9.92 23.84
C THR A 267 -11.70 11.13 23.77
N GLU A 268 -12.30 12.31 23.96
CA GLU A 268 -11.74 13.60 24.42
C GLU A 268 -10.59 14.32 23.66
N GLN A 269 -10.98 15.45 23.05
CA GLN A 269 -10.32 16.76 22.96
C GLN A 269 -8.79 16.85 22.70
N ALA A 270 -8.43 17.39 21.52
CA ALA A 270 -7.37 18.41 21.40
C ALA A 270 -7.52 19.25 20.13
N VAL A 271 -8.19 20.39 20.29
CA VAL A 271 -7.96 21.71 19.70
C VAL A 271 -7.03 21.81 18.46
N GLY A 272 -7.63 22.20 17.34
CA GLY A 272 -7.10 23.23 16.45
C GLY A 272 -6.00 22.82 15.47
N ARG A 273 -6.40 22.48 14.24
CA ARG A 273 -5.80 23.03 13.01
C ARG A 273 -6.73 22.74 11.84
N GLU A 274 -7.31 23.81 11.29
CA GLU A 274 -7.89 23.84 9.96
C GLU A 274 -6.83 23.34 8.95
N LEU A 275 -7.16 22.29 8.20
CA LEU A 275 -6.54 22.03 6.91
C LEU A 275 -7.65 22.07 5.86
N LEU A 276 -7.96 23.31 5.47
CA LEU A 276 -8.52 23.61 4.17
C LEU A 276 -7.47 23.23 3.11
N PHE A 277 -7.76 22.25 2.24
CA PHE A 277 -7.39 22.39 0.83
C PHE A 277 -8.51 21.84 -0.07
N PRO A 278 -8.85 22.59 -1.14
CA PRO A 278 -10.03 22.34 -1.95
C PRO A 278 -9.75 21.30 -3.05
N TYR A 279 -10.83 20.63 -3.44
CA TYR A 279 -10.93 19.83 -4.66
C TYR A 279 -10.56 20.64 -5.90
N CYS A 280 -9.65 20.11 -6.73
CA CYS A 280 -9.63 20.22 -8.20
C CYS A 280 -8.76 19.10 -8.77
#